data_AF-A0A0R2K117-F1
#
_entry.id   AF-A0A0R2K117-F1
#
_cell.length_a   1.000
_cell.length_b   1.000
_cell.length_c   1.000
_cell.angle_alpha   90.00
_cell.angle_beta   90.00
_cell.angle_gamma   90.00
#
_symmetry.space_group_name_H-M   'P 1'
#
loop_
_entity.id
_entity.type
_entity.pdbx_description
1 polymer ?
#
loop_
_entity_poly.entity_id
_entity_poly.type
_entity_poly.pdbx_seq_one_letter_code
_entity_poly.pdbx_strand_id
1 'polypeptide(L)'
;MKGIKKGKIMSVCLLTFGLLISLIIGGTSAKAQSVNSYITANKIKPVGITTSIWSGFPRYTYNKGYGKPEGVVVHETANASSTIYNEIAYMKAHYNDAFVHSFVDADHIINIANTNYLAWGVGYPGNGKFVQFEQVEVHSKSAFAHEIANAAWYTAYLLNKYKLSSNDAAYDYKGTVWSHKAVSEYFGGSSHTDPYGYYLSTGKKYFGQGYTMAEFYQLVKSYYNGMKFKNVKYANTNLTMDVKTNPGHDFYNHVPESKYTVKRLHYGKTYAGKTVQIDCTGKRDGTGTLYYRAYYQGKKIGWIYGGGLAKHVTYTAIAKTMDVKVTPGHNFYNHVTSSMYTNRLLHYGKTYAGKTVTIDNIAYRNGTKTPYYRCAYNGKRIGWIYGGALAVHVSYQTINKTMTVIPVTGHDFLNHVTASKYTVKRLHLENEYIGKKVTIDNIAYRTDVKTPYYRCYYDGKEIGWIYGSALK
;
A
#
# COMPACT_ATOMS: atom_id res chain seq x y z
N MET A 1 -27.13 -77.46 19.05
CA MET A 1 -25.90 -77.96 19.73
C MET A 1 -24.70 -77.64 18.85
N LYS A 2 -23.66 -77.03 19.45
CA LYS A 2 -22.30 -76.76 18.92
C LYS A 2 -22.18 -75.88 17.68
N GLY A 3 -21.85 -74.60 17.92
CA GLY A 3 -21.28 -73.72 16.89
C GLY A 3 -19.79 -74.00 16.64
N ILE A 4 -19.17 -73.19 15.77
CA ILE A 4 -17.78 -72.69 15.88
C ILE A 4 -17.43 -71.76 14.68
N LYS A 5 -16.95 -70.56 15.05
CA LYS A 5 -15.89 -69.69 14.49
C LYS A 5 -15.83 -69.30 12.99
N LYS A 6 -16.00 -67.97 12.80
CA LYS A 6 -15.14 -66.97 12.13
C LYS A 6 -14.01 -67.45 11.19
N GLY A 7 -14.11 -67.04 9.92
CA GLY A 7 -13.38 -65.85 9.43
C GLY A 7 -12.50 -66.01 8.18
N LYS A 8 -12.43 -64.89 7.40
CA LYS A 8 -11.49 -64.50 6.30
C LYS A 8 -11.91 -64.89 4.87
N ILE A 9 -11.66 -64.15 3.78
CA ILE A 9 -11.11 -62.81 3.45
C ILE A 9 -11.40 -62.54 1.94
N MET A 10 -11.51 -61.26 1.55
CA MET A 10 -11.17 -60.61 0.25
C MET A 10 -12.05 -60.58 -1.03
N SER A 11 -11.84 -59.43 -1.71
CA SER A 11 -11.94 -59.09 -3.15
C SER A 11 -13.28 -58.52 -3.64
N VAL A 12 -13.45 -57.21 -3.94
CA VAL A 12 -12.83 -56.26 -4.90
C VAL A 12 -13.59 -56.20 -6.25
N CYS A 13 -14.24 -55.04 -6.50
CA CYS A 13 -14.46 -54.29 -7.78
C CYS A 13 -15.18 -54.99 -8.97
N LEU A 14 -16.00 -54.38 -9.85
CA LEU A 14 -16.58 -53.05 -10.13
C LEU A 14 -17.49 -53.21 -11.40
N LEU A 15 -18.26 -52.16 -11.77
CA LEU A 15 -18.91 -51.87 -13.10
C LEU A 15 -20.31 -52.52 -13.35
N THR A 16 -21.35 -51.93 -13.98
CA THR A 16 -21.67 -50.62 -14.63
C THR A 16 -23.18 -50.64 -14.98
N PHE A 17 -23.95 -49.58 -14.69
CA PHE A 17 -24.63 -48.63 -15.61
C PHE A 17 -25.91 -49.09 -16.36
N GLY A 18 -27.02 -48.36 -16.20
CA GLY A 18 -28.20 -48.44 -17.09
C GLY A 18 -29.52 -47.88 -16.52
N LEU A 19 -29.82 -46.63 -16.87
CA LEU A 19 -31.00 -45.80 -16.52
C LEU A 19 -32.39 -46.40 -16.86
N LEU A 20 -33.40 -46.07 -16.06
CA LEU A 20 -34.72 -45.67 -16.59
C LEU A 20 -35.42 -44.66 -15.66
N ILE A 21 -36.02 -43.67 -16.32
CA ILE A 21 -36.48 -42.36 -15.84
C ILE A 21 -37.91 -42.47 -15.30
N SER A 22 -38.14 -41.90 -14.12
CA SER A 22 -39.48 -41.46 -13.68
C SER A 22 -39.38 -40.04 -13.16
N LEU A 23 -39.85 -39.09 -13.98
CA LEU A 23 -40.12 -37.71 -13.59
C LEU A 23 -41.12 -37.71 -12.43
N ILE A 24 -40.70 -37.23 -11.26
CA ILE A 24 -41.62 -36.69 -10.26
C ILE A 24 -41.35 -35.20 -10.18
N ILE A 25 -42.40 -34.44 -10.43
CA ILE A 25 -42.50 -32.98 -10.40
C ILE A 25 -42.22 -32.53 -8.96
N GLY A 26 -40.95 -32.28 -8.67
CA GLY A 26 -40.54 -31.50 -7.50
C GLY A 26 -40.60 -30.04 -7.87
N GLY A 27 -41.75 -29.39 -7.67
CA GLY A 27 -41.82 -27.94 -7.65
C GLY A 27 -40.81 -27.44 -6.61
N THR A 28 -39.71 -26.86 -7.08
CA THR A 28 -38.77 -26.16 -6.21
C THR A 28 -39.49 -24.90 -5.74
N SER A 29 -40.08 -24.95 -4.55
CA SER A 29 -40.39 -23.73 -3.82
C SER A 29 -39.08 -22.96 -3.67
N ALA A 30 -38.90 -21.91 -4.46
CA ALA A 30 -37.74 -21.03 -4.34
C ALA A 30 -37.71 -20.53 -2.90
N LYS A 31 -36.71 -20.95 -2.11
CA LYS A 31 -36.54 -20.46 -0.74
C LYS A 31 -36.47 -18.94 -0.80
N ALA A 32 -37.35 -18.28 -0.03
CA ALA A 32 -37.33 -16.83 0.07
C ALA A 32 -35.94 -16.36 0.55
N GLN A 33 -35.31 -15.48 -0.22
CA GLN A 33 -33.99 -14.93 0.10
C GLN A 33 -34.14 -13.86 1.19
N SER A 34 -33.32 -13.93 2.25
CA SER A 34 -33.32 -12.88 3.29
C SER A 34 -32.86 -11.53 2.75
N VAL A 35 -33.26 -10.44 3.41
CA VAL A 35 -32.90 -9.05 3.02
C VAL A 35 -31.39 -8.89 2.86
N ASN A 36 -30.60 -9.31 3.86
CA ASN A 36 -29.13 -9.21 3.83
C ASN A 36 -28.51 -10.05 2.70
N SER A 37 -29.07 -11.22 2.42
CA SER A 37 -28.62 -12.06 1.31
C SER A 37 -28.91 -11.39 -0.03
N TYR A 38 -30.06 -10.71 -0.16
CA TYR A 38 -30.43 -9.95 -1.35
C TYR A 38 -29.51 -8.74 -1.57
N ILE A 39 -29.23 -7.98 -0.51
CA ILE A 39 -28.27 -6.87 -0.53
C ILE A 39 -26.90 -7.35 -1.04
N THR A 40 -26.42 -8.47 -0.50
CA THR A 40 -25.12 -9.06 -0.89
C THR A 40 -25.13 -9.54 -2.34
N ALA A 41 -26.14 -10.31 -2.74
CA ALA A 41 -26.23 -10.89 -4.08
C ALA A 41 -26.34 -9.83 -5.18
N ASN A 42 -27.09 -8.76 -4.92
CA ASN A 42 -27.28 -7.64 -5.85
C ASN A 42 -26.17 -6.59 -5.74
N LYS A 43 -25.18 -6.78 -4.86
CA LYS A 43 -24.05 -5.86 -4.63
C LYS A 43 -24.52 -4.43 -4.38
N ILE A 44 -25.61 -4.27 -3.62
CA ILE A 44 -26.18 -2.97 -3.28
C ILE A 44 -25.12 -2.15 -2.54
N LYS A 45 -24.86 -0.94 -3.04
CA LYS A 45 -23.86 -0.03 -2.49
C LYS A 45 -24.56 1.07 -1.70
N PRO A 46 -24.15 1.32 -0.45
CA PRO A 46 -24.67 2.45 0.31
C PRO A 46 -24.35 3.78 -0.36
N VAL A 47 -25.29 4.71 -0.28
CA VAL A 47 -25.13 6.07 -0.82
C VAL A 47 -24.22 6.93 0.05
N GLY A 48 -23.75 8.06 -0.51
CA GLY A 48 -22.99 9.04 0.25
C GLY A 48 -23.84 9.83 1.24
N ILE A 49 -23.22 10.39 2.27
CA ILE A 49 -23.89 11.27 3.23
C ILE A 49 -23.99 12.68 2.63
N THR A 50 -25.21 13.18 2.48
CA THR A 50 -25.46 14.60 2.22
C THR A 50 -25.57 15.32 3.56
N THR A 51 -24.75 16.36 3.77
CA THR A 51 -24.75 17.15 5.01
C THR A 51 -25.38 18.52 4.77
N SER A 52 -26.53 18.75 5.37
CA SER A 52 -27.34 19.98 5.27
C SER A 52 -27.76 20.45 6.66
N ILE A 53 -26.76 20.74 7.51
CA ILE A 53 -27.00 21.13 8.91
C ILE A 53 -27.82 22.41 8.97
N TRP A 54 -28.96 22.35 9.63
CA TRP A 54 -29.77 23.54 9.91
C TRP A 54 -29.32 24.17 11.23
N SER A 55 -29.08 25.49 11.22
CA SER A 55 -28.57 26.22 12.38
C SER A 55 -29.61 26.43 13.48
N GLY A 56 -30.90 26.23 13.18
CA GLY A 56 -32.02 26.43 14.12
C GLY A 56 -32.13 25.35 15.20
N PHE A 57 -31.52 24.18 15.01
CA PHE A 57 -31.55 23.13 16.03
C PHE A 57 -30.70 23.50 17.25
N PRO A 58 -31.16 23.18 18.47
CA PRO A 58 -30.40 23.41 19.69
C PRO A 58 -29.12 22.58 19.73
N ARG A 59 -28.12 23.04 20.49
CA ARG A 59 -26.78 22.43 20.56
C ARG A 59 -26.38 22.08 21.99
N TYR A 60 -27.07 21.08 22.56
CA TYR A 60 -26.76 20.56 23.89
C TYR A 60 -25.78 19.39 23.80
N THR A 61 -24.81 19.33 24.71
CA THR A 61 -23.84 18.23 24.72
C THR A 61 -24.48 16.95 25.24
N TYR A 62 -24.01 15.79 24.76
CA TYR A 62 -24.28 14.51 25.40
C TYR A 62 -23.85 14.51 26.88
N ASN A 63 -24.32 13.54 27.66
CA ASN A 63 -23.99 13.38 29.07
C ASN A 63 -22.47 13.26 29.32
N LYS A 64 -21.71 12.72 28.35
CA LYS A 64 -20.25 12.60 28.41
C LYS A 64 -19.49 13.79 27.79
N GLY A 65 -20.22 14.82 27.36
CA GLY A 65 -19.71 16.04 26.74
C GLY A 65 -19.79 16.04 25.21
N TYR A 66 -19.28 17.13 24.62
CA TYR A 66 -19.29 17.35 23.17
C TYR A 66 -18.62 16.21 22.40
N GLY A 67 -19.31 15.68 21.38
CA GLY A 67 -18.78 14.64 20.51
C GLY A 67 -18.56 13.28 21.20
N LYS A 68 -19.25 13.02 22.32
CA LYS A 68 -19.16 11.74 23.04
C LYS A 68 -20.51 11.02 23.17
N PRO A 69 -21.17 10.66 22.07
CA PRO A 69 -22.31 9.76 22.12
C PRO A 69 -21.87 8.37 22.61
N GLU A 70 -22.83 7.62 23.15
CA GLU A 70 -22.66 6.26 23.67
C GLU A 70 -23.17 5.19 22.69
N GLY A 71 -23.82 5.60 21.59
CA GLY A 71 -24.41 4.69 20.61
C GLY A 71 -25.25 5.43 19.56
N VAL A 72 -25.95 4.64 18.74
CA VAL A 72 -26.86 5.09 17.68
C VAL A 72 -28.23 4.43 17.90
N VAL A 73 -29.30 5.22 17.82
CA VAL A 73 -30.69 4.75 17.78
C VAL A 73 -31.19 4.81 16.35
N VAL A 74 -31.75 3.69 15.92
CA VAL A 74 -32.47 3.51 14.66
C VAL A 74 -33.94 3.73 14.94
N HIS A 75 -34.53 4.66 14.19
CA HIS A 75 -35.95 4.98 14.23
C HIS A 75 -36.62 4.68 12.90
N GLU A 76 -37.94 4.78 12.89
CA GLU A 76 -38.75 4.84 11.68
C GLU A 76 -39.87 5.88 11.87
N THR A 77 -40.17 6.62 10.79
CA THR A 77 -41.08 7.78 10.75
C THR A 77 -42.54 7.54 11.14
N ALA A 78 -42.99 6.29 11.17
CA ALA A 78 -44.37 5.83 11.27
C ALA A 78 -45.32 6.50 10.25
N ASN A 79 -44.80 6.89 9.07
CA ASN A 79 -45.54 7.65 8.07
C ASN A 79 -45.32 7.11 6.65
N ALA A 80 -46.14 6.12 6.30
CA ALA A 80 -46.16 5.44 5.01
C ALA A 80 -46.49 6.31 3.77
N SER A 81 -46.73 7.62 3.92
CA SER A 81 -47.01 8.53 2.78
C SER A 81 -46.02 9.67 2.66
N SER A 82 -45.04 9.75 3.57
CA SER A 82 -44.05 10.82 3.58
C SER A 82 -42.90 10.56 2.60
N THR A 83 -42.21 11.64 2.26
CA THR A 83 -40.87 11.55 1.65
C THR A 83 -39.85 12.06 2.65
N ILE A 84 -38.57 11.74 2.43
CA ILE A 84 -37.48 12.27 3.24
C ILE A 84 -37.49 13.79 3.35
N TYR A 85 -37.90 14.50 2.29
CA TYR A 85 -37.99 15.96 2.29
C TYR A 85 -39.21 16.49 3.04
N ASN A 86 -40.34 15.77 2.98
CA ASN A 86 -41.52 16.09 3.79
C ASN A 86 -41.19 15.99 5.28
N GLU A 87 -40.54 14.89 5.69
CA GLU A 87 -40.15 14.65 7.08
C GLU A 87 -39.12 15.69 7.57
N ILE A 88 -38.10 15.99 6.76
CA ILE A 88 -37.13 17.05 7.08
C ILE A 88 -37.80 18.43 7.22
N ALA A 89 -38.73 18.76 6.34
CA ALA A 89 -39.43 20.05 6.38
C ALA A 89 -40.33 20.16 7.62
N TYR A 90 -41.11 19.11 7.89
CA TYR A 90 -41.97 19.02 9.06
C TYR A 90 -41.14 19.11 10.36
N MET A 91 -40.08 18.31 10.48
CA MET A 91 -39.22 18.31 11.67
C MET A 91 -38.54 19.66 11.91
N LYS A 92 -38.17 20.42 10.87
CA LYS A 92 -37.64 21.79 11.05
C LYS A 92 -38.70 22.76 11.59
N ALA A 93 -39.95 22.63 11.15
CA ALA A 93 -41.05 23.45 11.64
C ALA A 93 -41.47 23.09 13.08
N HIS A 94 -41.29 21.81 13.47
CA HIS A 94 -41.74 21.25 14.74
C HIS A 94 -40.59 20.79 15.66
N TYR A 95 -39.38 21.34 15.50
CA TYR A 95 -38.18 20.82 16.18
C TYR A 95 -38.24 20.89 17.72
N ASN A 96 -39.09 21.76 18.27
CA ASN A 96 -39.30 21.89 19.71
C ASN A 96 -40.01 20.67 20.31
N ASP A 97 -40.75 19.92 19.49
CA ASP A 97 -41.44 18.69 19.90
C ASP A 97 -40.49 17.50 19.78
N ALA A 98 -39.86 17.33 18.62
CA ALA A 98 -38.85 16.30 18.39
C ALA A 98 -37.94 16.68 17.22
N PHE A 99 -36.68 16.24 17.30
CA PHE A 99 -35.82 16.20 16.13
C PHE A 99 -34.77 15.09 16.23
N VAL A 100 -34.33 14.58 15.08
CA VAL A 100 -33.23 13.61 14.93
C VAL A 100 -32.05 14.23 14.17
N HIS A 101 -30.94 13.50 14.09
CA HIS A 101 -29.75 13.99 13.42
C HIS A 101 -29.82 13.86 11.91
N SER A 102 -30.45 12.79 11.43
CA SER A 102 -30.40 12.40 10.03
C SER A 102 -31.64 11.62 9.62
N PHE A 103 -31.90 11.61 8.32
CA PHE A 103 -32.90 10.74 7.69
C PHE A 103 -32.24 9.83 6.66
N VAL A 104 -32.82 8.65 6.48
CA VAL A 104 -32.38 7.63 5.52
C VAL A 104 -33.60 7.14 4.74
N ASP A 105 -33.45 7.06 3.41
CA ASP A 105 -34.37 6.34 2.53
C ASP A 105 -33.56 5.41 1.59
N ALA A 106 -34.18 4.92 0.53
CA ALA A 106 -33.52 4.06 -0.46
C ALA A 106 -32.37 4.75 -1.21
N ASP A 107 -32.45 6.06 -1.43
CA ASP A 107 -31.59 6.81 -2.35
C ASP A 107 -30.71 7.85 -1.63
N HIS A 108 -31.00 8.12 -0.35
CA HIS A 108 -30.41 9.23 0.39
C HIS A 108 -30.04 8.85 1.83
N ILE A 109 -28.95 9.47 2.29
CA ILE A 109 -28.63 9.65 3.71
C ILE A 109 -28.44 11.16 3.90
N ILE A 110 -29.35 11.83 4.62
CA ILE A 110 -29.33 13.28 4.79
C ILE A 110 -29.12 13.61 6.26
N ASN A 111 -27.96 14.17 6.60
CA ASN A 111 -27.63 14.66 7.94
C ASN A 111 -27.99 16.15 8.08
N ILE A 112 -28.87 16.46 9.03
CA ILE A 112 -29.43 17.81 9.20
C ILE A 112 -29.21 18.43 10.57
N ALA A 113 -28.73 17.67 11.57
CA ALA A 113 -28.24 18.19 12.83
C ALA A 113 -26.83 17.68 13.17
N ASN A 114 -26.05 18.48 13.90
CA ASN A 114 -24.65 18.16 14.20
C ASN A 114 -24.57 17.01 15.23
N THR A 115 -24.08 15.85 14.79
CA THR A 115 -23.96 14.62 15.62
C THR A 115 -22.98 14.72 16.79
N ASN A 116 -22.31 15.85 17.01
CA ASN A 116 -21.54 16.09 18.24
C ASN A 116 -22.39 16.63 19.40
N TYR A 117 -23.64 16.99 19.14
CA TYR A 117 -24.65 17.42 20.11
C TYR A 117 -25.80 16.42 20.13
N LEU A 118 -26.56 16.36 21.21
CA LEU A 118 -27.72 15.48 21.32
C LEU A 118 -28.89 15.93 20.43
N ALA A 119 -29.83 15.01 20.20
CA ALA A 119 -31.12 15.25 19.55
C ALA A 119 -32.29 14.84 20.47
N TRP A 120 -33.52 15.18 20.08
CA TRP A 120 -34.73 15.04 20.89
C TRP A 120 -35.74 14.05 20.31
N GLY A 121 -35.30 12.90 19.81
CA GLY A 121 -36.17 11.91 19.15
C GLY A 121 -36.49 10.65 19.96
N VAL A 122 -35.83 10.40 21.11
CA VAL A 122 -35.96 9.11 21.85
C VAL A 122 -36.33 9.29 23.33
N GLY A 123 -36.61 10.52 23.78
CA GLY A 123 -36.88 10.84 25.18
C GLY A 123 -35.64 10.78 26.09
N TYR A 124 -35.71 11.39 27.27
CA TYR A 124 -34.66 11.26 28.29
C TYR A 124 -34.86 9.98 29.11
N PRO A 125 -33.79 9.23 29.45
CA PRO A 125 -32.38 9.62 29.36
C PRO A 125 -31.69 9.31 28.01
N GLY A 126 -32.36 8.67 27.05
CA GLY A 126 -31.78 8.27 25.76
C GLY A 126 -31.25 9.44 24.91
N ASN A 127 -31.93 10.58 24.90
CA ASN A 127 -31.50 11.81 24.22
C ASN A 127 -30.08 12.22 24.62
N GLY A 128 -29.76 12.18 25.91
CA GLY A 128 -28.42 12.52 26.42
C GLY A 128 -27.31 11.54 26.02
N LYS A 129 -27.63 10.43 25.35
CA LYS A 129 -26.72 9.32 25.11
C LYS A 129 -26.46 9.05 23.63
N PHE A 130 -27.46 9.16 22.76
CA PHE A 130 -27.36 8.53 21.44
C PHE A 130 -27.45 9.50 20.27
N VAL A 131 -26.70 9.20 19.21
CA VAL A 131 -27.00 9.71 17.87
C VAL A 131 -28.29 9.03 17.40
N GLN A 132 -29.14 9.73 16.66
CA GLN A 132 -30.49 9.27 16.30
C GLN A 132 -30.72 9.58 14.82
N PHE A 133 -31.23 8.61 14.06
CA PHE A 133 -31.67 8.84 12.68
C PHE A 133 -32.99 8.14 12.42
N GLU A 134 -33.75 8.70 11.48
CA GLU A 134 -35.05 8.19 11.03
C GLU A 134 -34.93 7.46 9.70
N GLN A 135 -35.70 6.39 9.57
CA GLN A 135 -35.94 5.67 8.34
C GLN A 135 -37.31 6.03 7.78
N VAL A 136 -37.36 6.42 6.50
CA VAL A 136 -38.61 6.78 5.83
C VAL A 136 -39.22 5.53 5.22
N GLU A 137 -40.50 5.26 5.51
CA GLU A 137 -41.15 4.06 4.97
C GLU A 137 -41.09 3.99 3.44
N VAL A 138 -40.40 2.96 2.91
CA VAL A 138 -40.33 2.72 1.45
C VAL A 138 -41.28 1.62 0.96
N HIS A 139 -41.65 1.69 -0.33
CA HIS A 139 -42.77 0.91 -0.88
C HIS A 139 -42.41 -0.12 -1.95
N SER A 140 -41.15 -0.55 -2.03
CA SER A 140 -40.76 -1.65 -2.91
C SER A 140 -39.69 -2.55 -2.30
N LYS A 141 -39.59 -3.78 -2.82
CA LYS A 141 -38.55 -4.73 -2.44
C LYS A 141 -37.14 -4.17 -2.61
N SER A 142 -36.89 -3.50 -3.74
CA SER A 142 -35.59 -2.90 -4.03
C SER A 142 -35.33 -1.73 -3.07
N ALA A 143 -36.31 -0.85 -2.88
CA ALA A 143 -36.16 0.31 -2.01
C ALA A 143 -35.86 -0.11 -0.57
N PHE A 144 -36.58 -1.10 -0.03
CA PHE A 144 -36.34 -1.58 1.33
C PHE A 144 -34.93 -2.18 1.49
N ALA A 145 -34.44 -2.93 0.50
CA ALA A 145 -33.08 -3.42 0.53
C ALA A 145 -32.01 -2.31 0.49
N HIS A 146 -32.23 -1.25 -0.31
CA HIS A 146 -31.31 -0.11 -0.39
C HIS A 146 -31.34 0.72 0.89
N GLU A 147 -32.52 0.97 1.45
CA GLU A 147 -32.68 1.68 2.71
C GLU A 147 -31.99 0.94 3.86
N ILE A 148 -32.20 -0.38 4.00
CA ILE A 148 -31.53 -1.19 5.02
C ILE A 148 -29.99 -1.17 4.82
N ALA A 149 -29.51 -1.23 3.58
CA ALA A 149 -28.08 -1.11 3.30
C ALA A 149 -27.53 0.27 3.69
N ASN A 150 -28.25 1.35 3.37
CA ASN A 150 -27.91 2.73 3.73
C ASN A 150 -27.89 2.92 5.25
N ALA A 151 -28.94 2.51 5.95
CA ALA A 151 -29.09 2.64 7.39
C ALA A 151 -28.01 1.82 8.14
N ALA A 152 -27.74 0.59 7.71
CA ALA A 152 -26.73 -0.26 8.34
C ALA A 152 -25.31 0.28 8.14
N TRP A 153 -24.99 0.75 6.93
CA TRP A 153 -23.71 1.39 6.64
C TRP A 153 -23.55 2.71 7.40
N TYR A 154 -24.61 3.52 7.49
CA TYR A 154 -24.57 4.79 8.21
C TYR A 154 -24.37 4.59 9.70
N THR A 155 -25.03 3.59 10.28
CA THR A 155 -24.79 3.15 11.66
C THR A 155 -23.32 2.76 11.86
N ALA A 156 -22.76 1.92 10.99
CA ALA A 156 -21.34 1.54 11.04
C ALA A 156 -20.39 2.76 10.92
N TYR A 157 -20.72 3.72 10.05
CA TYR A 157 -20.00 4.97 9.90
C TYR A 157 -20.02 5.79 11.19
N LEU A 158 -21.17 5.94 11.85
CA LEU A 158 -21.32 6.68 13.11
C LEU A 158 -20.54 6.02 14.25
N LEU A 159 -20.64 4.69 14.38
CA LEU A 159 -19.84 3.93 15.36
C LEU A 159 -18.34 4.16 15.14
N ASN A 160 -17.89 4.12 13.88
CA ASN A 160 -16.49 4.36 13.54
C ASN A 160 -16.06 5.82 13.84
N LYS A 161 -16.86 6.79 13.41
CA LYS A 161 -16.65 8.23 13.63
C LYS A 161 -16.42 8.55 15.12
N TYR A 162 -17.19 7.92 16.00
CA TYR A 162 -17.11 8.13 17.45
C TYR A 162 -16.27 7.09 18.20
N LYS A 163 -15.59 6.18 17.48
CA LYS A 163 -14.74 5.12 18.05
C LYS A 163 -15.48 4.21 19.04
N LEU A 164 -16.75 3.95 18.74
CA LEU A 164 -17.62 3.05 19.51
C LEU A 164 -17.47 1.63 18.96
N SER A 165 -17.28 0.65 19.84
CA SER A 165 -17.29 -0.76 19.46
C SER A 165 -18.67 -1.12 18.88
N SER A 166 -18.71 -1.81 17.73
CA SER A 166 -19.94 -2.41 17.23
C SER A 166 -20.42 -3.46 18.24
N ASN A 167 -21.54 -3.18 18.91
CA ASN A 167 -22.18 -4.09 19.85
C ASN A 167 -23.71 -3.93 19.76
N ASP A 168 -24.41 -5.05 19.65
CA ASP A 168 -25.86 -5.09 19.55
C ASP A 168 -26.46 -4.86 20.94
N ALA A 169 -27.35 -3.88 21.09
CA ALA A 169 -28.07 -3.68 22.36
C ALA A 169 -29.46 -4.33 22.37
N ALA A 170 -29.89 -4.97 21.27
CA ALA A 170 -31.28 -5.42 21.10
C ALA A 170 -31.73 -6.53 22.06
N TYR A 171 -30.80 -7.23 22.74
CA TYR A 171 -31.11 -8.40 23.56
C TYR A 171 -30.67 -8.32 25.02
N ASP A 172 -29.55 -7.66 25.31
CA ASP A 172 -28.98 -7.57 26.66
C ASP A 172 -28.92 -6.13 27.21
N TYR A 173 -29.41 -5.17 26.41
CA TYR A 173 -29.36 -3.73 26.68
C TYR A 173 -27.95 -3.19 26.99
N LYS A 174 -26.92 -3.85 26.44
CA LYS A 174 -25.52 -3.47 26.58
C LYS A 174 -24.90 -3.36 25.20
N GLY A 175 -25.08 -2.21 24.55
CA GLY A 175 -24.58 -2.04 23.20
C GLY A 175 -24.49 -0.60 22.73
N THR A 176 -24.18 -0.47 21.45
CA THR A 176 -23.97 0.80 20.76
C THR A 176 -24.92 0.97 19.57
N VAL A 177 -25.70 -0.05 19.24
CA VAL A 177 -26.75 -0.03 18.21
C VAL A 177 -28.08 -0.38 18.87
N TRP A 178 -29.02 0.56 18.85
CA TRP A 178 -30.29 0.51 19.58
C TRP A 178 -31.46 0.73 18.63
N SER A 179 -32.59 0.07 18.88
CA SER A 179 -33.91 0.52 18.38
C SER A 179 -34.54 1.47 19.38
N HIS A 180 -35.50 2.29 18.95
CA HIS A 180 -36.31 3.08 19.88
C HIS A 180 -37.00 2.19 20.90
N LYS A 181 -37.56 1.05 20.46
CA LYS A 181 -38.13 0.03 21.35
C LYS A 181 -37.19 -0.35 22.50
N ALA A 182 -35.94 -0.70 22.20
CA ALA A 182 -34.98 -1.13 23.21
C ALA A 182 -34.60 0.01 24.16
N VAL A 183 -34.58 1.26 23.68
CA VAL A 183 -34.39 2.44 24.55
C VAL A 183 -35.60 2.62 25.46
N SER A 184 -36.82 2.59 24.93
CA SER A 184 -38.06 2.70 25.72
C SER A 184 -38.14 1.63 26.82
N GLU A 185 -37.84 0.37 26.50
CA GLU A 185 -37.90 -0.75 27.45
C GLU A 185 -36.84 -0.68 28.54
N TYR A 186 -35.62 -0.21 28.22
CA TYR A 186 -34.50 -0.20 29.18
C TYR A 186 -34.34 1.12 29.94
N PHE A 187 -34.48 2.24 29.25
CA PHE A 187 -34.25 3.58 29.80
C PHE A 187 -35.54 4.33 30.14
N GLY A 188 -36.69 3.92 29.59
CA GLY A 188 -37.93 4.68 29.69
C GLY A 188 -37.89 6.00 28.91
N GLY A 189 -38.78 6.93 29.25
CA GLY A 189 -38.84 8.26 28.62
C GLY A 189 -39.58 8.34 27.29
N SER A 190 -39.91 7.19 26.70
CA SER A 190 -40.75 7.02 25.52
C SER A 190 -41.50 5.69 25.62
N SER A 191 -42.61 5.56 24.89
CA SER A 191 -43.37 4.31 24.73
C SER A 191 -43.33 3.78 23.29
N HIS A 192 -42.52 4.40 22.43
CA HIS A 192 -42.43 4.04 21.03
C HIS A 192 -41.70 2.71 20.83
N THR A 193 -42.02 2.02 19.73
CA THR A 193 -41.54 0.66 19.44
C THR A 193 -40.86 0.52 18.08
N ASP A 194 -40.61 1.61 17.36
CA ASP A 194 -39.89 1.62 16.09
C ASP A 194 -38.43 1.12 16.22
N PRO A 195 -37.85 0.56 15.14
CA PRO A 195 -38.47 0.23 13.85
C PRO A 195 -39.08 -1.18 13.83
N TYR A 196 -39.40 -1.77 15.00
CA TYR A 196 -39.76 -3.19 15.13
C TYR A 196 -40.92 -3.60 14.20
N GLY A 197 -42.02 -2.84 14.23
CA GLY A 197 -43.20 -3.11 13.41
C GLY A 197 -42.92 -2.94 11.91
N TYR A 198 -42.21 -1.89 11.53
CA TYR A 198 -41.82 -1.62 10.15
C TYR A 198 -40.95 -2.75 9.59
N TYR A 199 -39.89 -3.15 10.30
CA TYR A 199 -39.01 -4.23 9.86
C TYR A 199 -39.74 -5.57 9.71
N LEU A 200 -40.57 -5.91 10.69
CA LEU A 200 -41.33 -7.15 10.68
C LEU A 200 -42.32 -7.20 9.50
N SER A 201 -43.11 -6.14 9.31
CA SER A 201 -44.14 -6.08 8.28
C SER A 201 -43.55 -5.96 6.87
N THR A 202 -42.60 -5.06 6.66
CA THR A 202 -41.98 -4.78 5.35
C THR A 202 -41.09 -5.92 4.90
N GLY A 203 -40.33 -6.53 5.82
CA GLY A 203 -39.59 -7.76 5.54
C GLY A 203 -40.53 -8.87 5.08
N LYS A 204 -41.63 -9.12 5.83
CA LYS A 204 -42.60 -10.15 5.47
C LYS A 204 -43.24 -9.87 4.10
N LYS A 205 -43.60 -8.62 3.83
CA LYS A 205 -44.22 -8.18 2.58
C LYS A 205 -43.33 -8.40 1.36
N TYR A 206 -42.05 -8.04 1.43
CA TYR A 206 -41.18 -8.03 0.24
C TYR A 206 -40.21 -9.23 0.14
N PHE A 207 -39.94 -9.90 1.26
CA PHE A 207 -38.97 -10.99 1.37
C PHE A 207 -39.56 -12.28 1.97
N GLY A 208 -40.85 -12.32 2.27
CA GLY A 208 -41.55 -13.52 2.77
C GLY A 208 -41.24 -13.88 4.22
N GLN A 209 -40.36 -13.14 4.89
CA GLN A 209 -39.98 -13.31 6.30
C GLN A 209 -39.79 -11.95 6.95
N GLY A 210 -40.14 -11.82 8.23
CA GLY A 210 -39.88 -10.59 8.99
C GLY A 210 -38.39 -10.24 9.00
N TYR A 211 -38.08 -8.95 8.91
CA TYR A 211 -36.73 -8.45 9.17
C TYR A 211 -36.61 -8.07 10.64
N THR A 212 -35.42 -8.20 11.22
CA THR A 212 -35.18 -8.00 12.66
C THR A 212 -34.00 -7.08 12.94
N MET A 213 -33.96 -6.49 14.13
CA MET A 213 -32.79 -5.72 14.58
C MET A 213 -31.51 -6.57 14.65
N ALA A 214 -31.60 -7.87 14.94
CA ALA A 214 -30.45 -8.77 14.85
C ALA A 214 -29.89 -8.86 13.42
N GLU A 215 -30.75 -9.04 12.42
CA GLU A 215 -30.31 -9.10 11.03
C GLU A 215 -29.73 -7.75 10.59
N PHE A 216 -30.36 -6.63 10.98
CA PHE A 216 -29.81 -5.29 10.78
C PHE A 216 -28.41 -5.17 11.38
N TYR A 217 -28.23 -5.58 12.63
CA TYR A 217 -26.95 -5.54 13.31
C TYR A 217 -25.88 -6.41 12.63
N GLN A 218 -26.22 -7.58 12.09
CA GLN A 218 -25.24 -8.38 11.33
C GLN A 218 -24.72 -7.61 10.11
N LEU A 219 -25.59 -6.84 9.44
CA LEU A 219 -25.19 -6.01 8.31
C LEU A 219 -24.34 -4.81 8.78
N VAL A 220 -24.72 -4.15 9.88
CA VAL A 220 -23.90 -3.10 10.53
C VAL A 220 -22.51 -3.63 10.86
N LYS A 221 -22.42 -4.79 11.50
CA LYS A 221 -21.16 -5.42 11.90
C LYS A 221 -20.29 -5.75 10.68
N SER A 222 -20.89 -6.21 9.58
CA SER A 222 -20.19 -6.46 8.31
C SER A 222 -19.57 -5.17 7.77
N TYR A 223 -20.36 -4.09 7.64
CA TYR A 223 -19.86 -2.80 7.20
C TYR A 223 -18.80 -2.23 8.15
N TYR A 224 -19.03 -2.28 9.47
CA TYR A 224 -18.10 -1.79 10.49
C TYR A 224 -16.74 -2.48 10.43
N ASN A 225 -16.73 -3.80 10.25
CA ASN A 225 -15.50 -4.57 10.04
C ASN A 225 -14.78 -4.18 8.74
N GLY A 226 -15.53 -3.88 7.68
CA GLY A 226 -15.01 -3.34 6.42
C GLY A 226 -14.46 -1.91 6.53
N MET A 227 -14.92 -1.12 7.52
CA MET A 227 -14.51 0.27 7.72
C MET A 227 -13.29 0.47 8.63
N LYS A 228 -12.71 -0.59 9.22
CA LYS A 228 -11.58 -0.42 10.15
C LYS A 228 -10.39 0.27 9.45
N PHE A 229 -10.04 1.46 9.95
CA PHE A 229 -8.82 2.16 9.57
C PHE A 229 -7.61 1.24 9.71
N LYS A 230 -6.65 1.40 8.81
CA LYS A 230 -5.39 0.68 8.92
C LYS A 230 -4.54 1.32 10.01
N ASN A 231 -3.93 0.50 10.85
CA ASN A 231 -2.89 1.00 11.74
C ASN A 231 -1.70 1.48 10.90
N VAL A 232 -1.07 2.56 11.35
CA VAL A 232 0.12 3.11 10.71
C VAL A 232 1.21 3.22 11.76
N LYS A 233 2.29 2.45 11.57
CA LYS A 233 3.50 2.53 12.39
C LYS A 233 4.38 3.64 11.83
N TYR A 234 4.58 4.68 12.63
CA TYR A 234 5.42 5.82 12.27
C TYR A 234 6.84 5.62 12.81
N ALA A 235 7.84 6.02 12.01
CA ALA A 235 9.24 5.99 12.41
C ALA A 235 9.95 7.25 11.92
N ASN A 236 10.69 7.91 12.81
CA ASN A 236 11.51 9.06 12.47
C ASN A 236 12.62 8.65 11.51
N THR A 237 12.98 9.55 10.60
CA THR A 237 14.08 9.35 9.66
C THR A 237 14.67 10.69 9.27
N ASN A 238 15.79 10.66 8.54
CA ASN A 238 16.38 11.85 7.94
C ASN A 238 16.89 11.45 6.55
N LEU A 239 16.06 11.64 5.53
CA LEU A 239 16.39 11.26 4.16
C LEU A 239 16.21 12.45 3.22
N THR A 240 17.07 12.50 2.21
CA THR A 240 16.87 13.33 1.03
C THR A 240 16.41 12.44 -0.13
N MET A 241 15.28 12.79 -0.74
CA MET A 241 14.67 12.05 -1.85
C MET A 241 14.25 13.01 -2.96
N ASP A 242 14.08 12.49 -4.17
CA ASP A 242 13.56 13.25 -5.30
C ASP A 242 12.14 12.82 -5.61
N VAL A 243 11.25 13.78 -5.85
CA VAL A 243 9.92 13.49 -6.39
C VAL A 243 10.09 13.08 -7.85
N LYS A 244 9.54 11.93 -8.22
CA LYS A 244 9.63 11.44 -9.60
C LYS A 244 9.05 12.45 -10.59
N THR A 245 9.62 12.48 -11.78
CA THR A 245 9.14 13.29 -12.92
C THR A 245 7.70 12.92 -13.32
N ASN A 246 7.32 11.65 -13.14
CA ASN A 246 5.94 11.20 -13.17
C ASN A 246 5.62 10.48 -11.83
N PRO A 247 5.15 11.20 -10.81
CA PRO A 247 5.04 10.65 -9.46
C PRO A 247 3.88 9.69 -9.27
N GLY A 248 2.78 9.81 -10.05
CA GLY A 248 1.60 8.95 -9.91
C GLY A 248 0.87 9.03 -8.55
N HIS A 249 1.33 9.87 -7.63
CA HIS A 249 0.83 10.01 -6.26
C HIS A 249 0.94 11.45 -5.79
N ASP A 250 0.03 11.82 -4.89
CA ASP A 250 -0.12 13.18 -4.33
C ASP A 250 0.30 13.26 -2.86
N PHE A 251 0.38 14.47 -2.33
CA PHE A 251 0.70 14.74 -0.93
C PHE A 251 -0.56 14.98 -0.10
N TYR A 252 -0.62 14.37 1.09
CA TYR A 252 -1.77 14.39 1.99
C TYR A 252 -1.41 14.90 3.39
N ASN A 253 -2.38 15.43 4.14
CA ASN A 253 -2.16 15.88 5.51
C ASN A 253 -1.82 14.72 6.48
N HIS A 254 -2.32 13.52 6.21
CA HIS A 254 -2.03 12.27 6.91
C HIS A 254 -1.87 11.12 5.92
N VAL A 255 -1.37 9.98 6.41
CA VAL A 255 -1.34 8.74 5.62
C VAL A 255 -2.78 8.33 5.25
N PRO A 256 -3.11 8.16 3.95
CA PRO A 256 -4.41 7.65 3.51
C PRO A 256 -4.84 6.37 4.24
N GLU A 257 -6.14 6.24 4.52
CA GLU A 257 -6.76 5.12 5.28
C GLU A 257 -6.28 4.94 6.73
N SER A 258 -5.51 5.89 7.26
CA SER A 258 -5.21 5.95 8.69
C SER A 258 -6.42 6.43 9.50
N LYS A 259 -6.32 6.37 10.84
CA LYS A 259 -7.35 6.84 11.79
C LYS A 259 -7.67 8.34 11.74
N TYR A 260 -7.01 9.11 10.89
CA TYR A 260 -7.15 10.56 10.79
C TYR A 260 -7.94 10.94 9.54
N THR A 261 -8.63 12.08 9.57
CA THR A 261 -9.28 12.64 8.38
C THR A 261 -8.24 13.05 7.34
N VAL A 262 -8.29 12.42 6.17
CA VAL A 262 -7.32 12.61 5.08
C VAL A 262 -7.83 13.63 4.07
N LYS A 263 -6.97 14.60 3.74
CA LYS A 263 -7.16 15.62 2.72
C LYS A 263 -5.89 15.73 1.88
N ARG A 264 -6.05 15.83 0.55
CA ARG A 264 -4.94 16.17 -0.34
C ARG A 264 -4.50 17.61 -0.07
N LEU A 265 -3.21 17.80 0.19
CA LEU A 265 -2.59 19.12 0.35
C LEU A 265 -2.06 19.63 -0.98
N HIS A 266 -1.36 18.79 -1.74
CA HIS A 266 -0.78 19.17 -3.02
C HIS A 266 -0.77 18.01 -4.02
N TYR A 267 -0.81 18.35 -5.31
CA TYR A 267 -0.54 17.38 -6.36
C TYR A 267 0.94 17.01 -6.39
N GLY A 268 1.25 15.74 -6.61
CA GLY A 268 2.64 15.27 -6.76
C GLY A 268 3.32 15.95 -7.94
N LYS A 269 2.58 16.16 -9.04
CA LYS A 269 3.06 16.84 -10.25
C LYS A 269 3.57 18.26 -9.97
N THR A 270 3.02 18.97 -8.98
CA THR A 270 3.51 20.30 -8.57
C THR A 270 4.95 20.26 -8.05
N TYR A 271 5.40 19.11 -7.57
CA TYR A 271 6.75 18.89 -7.05
C TYR A 271 7.59 17.94 -7.91
N ALA A 272 7.11 17.52 -9.08
CA ALA A 272 7.85 16.61 -9.96
C ALA A 272 9.26 17.16 -10.27
N GLY A 273 10.28 16.31 -10.10
CA GLY A 273 11.68 16.67 -10.31
C GLY A 273 12.32 17.49 -9.18
N LYS A 274 11.58 17.83 -8.12
CA LYS A 274 12.13 18.56 -6.98
C LYS A 274 12.70 17.60 -5.93
N THR A 275 13.77 18.02 -5.30
CA THR A 275 14.35 17.35 -4.13
C THR A 275 13.61 17.77 -2.86
N VAL A 276 13.27 16.79 -2.02
CA VAL A 276 12.52 16.96 -0.77
C VAL A 276 13.25 16.29 0.39
N GLN A 277 13.06 16.84 1.59
CA GLN A 277 13.55 16.26 2.83
C GLN A 277 12.45 15.44 3.49
N ILE A 278 12.81 14.29 4.05
CA ILE A 278 11.92 13.38 4.74
C ILE A 278 12.34 13.28 6.21
N ASP A 279 11.42 13.57 7.12
CA ASP A 279 11.64 13.46 8.57
C ASP A 279 10.97 12.22 9.20
N CYS A 280 10.04 11.59 8.48
CA CYS A 280 9.23 10.49 9.01
C CYS A 280 8.72 9.55 7.92
N THR A 281 8.65 8.26 8.26
CA THR A 281 8.01 7.23 7.45
C THR A 281 6.78 6.68 8.15
N GLY A 282 5.81 6.20 7.36
CA GLY A 282 4.59 5.58 7.84
C GLY A 282 4.37 4.24 7.16
N LYS A 283 4.43 3.14 7.92
CA LYS A 283 4.10 1.79 7.45
C LYS A 283 2.66 1.47 7.79
N ARG A 284 1.82 1.39 6.76
CA ARG A 284 0.39 1.04 6.89
C ARG A 284 0.21 -0.48 6.82
N ASP A 285 -0.62 -1.02 7.70
CA ASP A 285 -0.93 -2.46 7.72
C ASP A 285 -1.45 -2.96 6.37
N GLY A 286 -1.03 -4.18 5.99
CA GLY A 286 -1.39 -4.80 4.71
C GLY A 286 -0.65 -4.24 3.49
N THR A 287 0.28 -3.29 3.66
CA THR A 287 1.07 -2.73 2.56
C THR A 287 2.58 -2.83 2.83
N GLY A 288 3.36 -3.19 1.80
CA GLY A 288 4.84 -3.27 1.90
C GLY A 288 5.56 -1.94 1.72
N THR A 289 4.97 -1.01 0.97
CA THR A 289 5.58 0.28 0.62
C THR A 289 5.19 1.38 1.62
N LEU A 290 6.19 2.14 2.07
CA LEU A 290 6.02 3.21 3.05
C LEU A 290 5.39 4.46 2.45
N TYR A 291 4.75 5.25 3.31
CA TYR A 291 4.51 6.67 3.10
C TYR A 291 5.64 7.50 3.70
N TYR A 292 5.90 8.67 3.14
CA TYR A 292 6.98 9.57 3.51
C TYR A 292 6.44 10.96 3.80
N ARG A 293 6.75 11.52 4.97
CA ARG A 293 6.39 12.91 5.30
C ARG A 293 7.47 13.83 4.76
N ALA A 294 7.11 14.62 3.76
CA ALA A 294 8.02 15.41 2.96
C ALA A 294 7.96 16.90 3.30
N TYR A 295 9.11 17.55 3.15
CA TYR A 295 9.31 18.98 3.26
C TYR A 295 10.01 19.49 2.00
N TYR A 296 9.56 20.64 1.51
CA TYR A 296 10.21 21.35 0.42
C TYR A 296 10.55 22.76 0.91
N GLN A 297 11.82 23.14 0.79
CA GLN A 297 12.34 24.42 1.28
C GLN A 297 11.95 24.71 2.75
N GLY A 298 12.10 23.70 3.61
CA GLY A 298 11.76 23.79 5.04
C GLY A 298 10.26 23.76 5.37
N LYS A 299 9.36 23.80 4.38
CA LYS A 299 7.91 23.76 4.60
C LYS A 299 7.37 22.35 4.43
N LYS A 300 6.56 21.87 5.37
CA LYS A 300 5.88 20.58 5.29
C LYS A 300 4.89 20.59 4.12
N ILE A 301 5.07 19.67 3.17
CA ILE A 301 4.17 19.52 2.02
C ILE A 301 3.24 18.30 2.16
N GLY A 302 3.53 17.39 3.09
CA GLY A 302 2.61 16.31 3.49
C GLY A 302 3.18 14.90 3.29
N TRP A 303 2.30 13.91 3.40
CA TRP A 303 2.59 12.49 3.22
C TRP A 303 2.36 12.06 1.78
N ILE A 304 3.36 11.43 1.17
CA ILE A 304 3.25 10.83 -0.16
C ILE A 304 3.58 9.34 -0.11
N TYR A 305 2.92 8.55 -0.95
CA TYR A 305 3.25 7.13 -1.11
C TYR A 305 4.64 6.98 -1.75
N GLY A 306 5.44 6.03 -1.25
CA GLY A 306 6.83 5.82 -1.71
C GLY A 306 6.97 5.59 -3.21
N GLY A 307 5.93 5.10 -3.88
CA GLY A 307 5.89 4.98 -5.34
C GLY A 307 6.14 6.30 -6.08
N GLY A 308 5.83 7.45 -5.48
CA GLY A 308 6.03 8.77 -6.09
C GLY A 308 7.40 9.40 -5.84
N LEU A 309 8.25 8.74 -5.05
CA LEU A 309 9.59 9.21 -4.73
C LEU A 309 10.66 8.28 -5.32
N ALA A 310 11.84 8.84 -5.52
CA ALA A 310 13.05 8.14 -5.91
C ALA A 310 14.20 8.51 -4.97
N LYS A 311 15.25 7.67 -4.95
CA LYS A 311 16.48 8.00 -4.22
C LYS A 311 17.12 9.23 -4.87
N HIS A 312 17.59 10.16 -4.04
CA HIS A 312 18.29 11.33 -4.52
C HIS A 312 19.57 10.95 -5.27
N VAL A 313 19.86 11.68 -6.35
CA VAL A 313 21.06 11.49 -7.17
C VAL A 313 21.81 12.80 -7.35
N THR A 314 23.07 12.83 -6.94
CA THR A 314 24.00 13.95 -7.21
C THR A 314 24.76 13.67 -8.50
N TYR A 315 24.92 14.68 -9.36
CA TYR A 315 25.63 14.62 -10.64
C TYR A 315 26.80 15.58 -10.64
N THR A 316 27.97 15.13 -11.11
CA THR A 316 29.18 15.94 -11.20
C THR A 316 29.81 15.76 -12.57
N ALA A 317 30.11 16.86 -13.26
CA ALA A 317 30.85 16.83 -14.51
C ALA A 317 32.29 16.41 -14.26
N ILE A 318 32.79 15.46 -15.05
CA ILE A 318 34.17 14.97 -14.99
C ILE A 318 34.64 14.68 -16.41
N ALA A 319 35.96 14.56 -16.61
CA ALA A 319 36.54 14.03 -17.84
C ALA A 319 37.40 12.83 -17.47
N LYS A 320 37.02 11.63 -17.93
CA LYS A 320 37.74 10.39 -17.63
C LYS A 320 37.61 9.38 -18.77
N THR A 321 38.56 8.47 -18.85
CA THR A 321 38.51 7.29 -19.73
C THR A 321 38.51 6.03 -18.87
N MET A 322 37.65 5.06 -19.22
CA MET A 322 37.57 3.75 -18.56
C MET A 322 37.30 2.67 -19.60
N ASP A 323 37.58 1.43 -19.24
CA ASP A 323 37.25 0.29 -20.08
C ASP A 323 35.97 -0.39 -19.56
N VAL A 324 35.11 -0.81 -20.48
CA VAL A 324 34.02 -1.72 -20.15
C VAL A 324 34.64 -3.10 -19.89
N LYS A 325 34.29 -3.72 -18.76
CA LYS A 325 34.77 -5.07 -18.42
C LYS A 325 34.43 -6.06 -19.54
N VAL A 326 35.26 -7.09 -19.71
CA VAL A 326 35.02 -8.14 -20.73
C VAL A 326 33.78 -8.97 -20.42
N THR A 327 33.39 -9.04 -19.15
CA THR A 327 32.15 -9.64 -18.65
C THR A 327 31.35 -8.61 -17.83
N PRO A 328 30.76 -7.59 -18.48
CA PRO A 328 30.14 -6.49 -17.77
C PRO A 328 28.80 -6.93 -17.15
N GLY A 329 28.65 -6.75 -15.83
CA GLY A 329 27.43 -7.15 -15.11
C GLY A 329 26.24 -6.20 -15.27
N HIS A 330 26.35 -5.10 -16.02
CA HIS A 330 25.33 -4.05 -16.13
C HIS A 330 25.25 -3.49 -17.56
N ASN A 331 24.11 -2.85 -17.86
CA ASN A 331 23.80 -2.24 -19.15
C ASN A 331 23.78 -0.71 -19.08
N PHE A 332 23.70 -0.06 -20.24
CA PHE A 332 23.60 1.39 -20.38
C PHE A 332 22.14 1.85 -20.47
N TYR A 333 21.80 2.88 -19.71
CA TYR A 333 20.45 3.42 -19.59
C TYR A 333 20.41 4.93 -19.87
N ASN A 334 19.23 5.47 -20.17
CA ASN A 334 19.05 6.91 -20.41
C ASN A 334 19.38 7.79 -19.18
N HIS A 335 19.13 7.27 -17.98
CA HIS A 335 19.43 7.88 -16.69
C HIS A 335 19.99 6.85 -15.71
N VAL A 336 20.53 7.34 -14.58
CA VAL A 336 20.85 6.51 -13.41
C VAL A 336 19.61 5.69 -13.01
N THR A 337 19.80 4.38 -12.79
CA THR A 337 18.70 3.49 -12.43
C THR A 337 18.09 3.89 -11.09
N SER A 338 16.77 3.73 -10.93
CA SER A 338 16.00 4.15 -9.74
C SER A 338 16.15 5.62 -9.33
N SER A 339 16.57 6.50 -10.24
CA SER A 339 16.48 7.96 -10.08
C SER A 339 15.04 8.45 -10.32
N MET A 340 14.83 9.77 -10.26
CA MET A 340 13.51 10.40 -10.48
C MET A 340 12.96 10.29 -11.92
N TYR A 341 13.77 9.80 -12.86
CA TYR A 341 13.41 9.68 -14.27
C TYR A 341 12.91 8.28 -14.62
N THR A 342 12.00 8.21 -15.59
CA THR A 342 11.63 6.95 -16.23
C THR A 342 12.85 6.36 -16.92
N ASN A 343 13.20 5.13 -16.53
CA ASN A 343 14.39 4.48 -17.00
C ASN A 343 14.11 3.65 -18.26
N ARG A 344 15.00 3.76 -19.25
CA ARG A 344 14.95 3.05 -20.53
C ARG A 344 16.33 2.51 -20.86
N LEU A 345 16.40 1.21 -21.17
CA LEU A 345 17.60 0.57 -21.70
C LEU A 345 17.97 1.22 -23.03
N LEU A 346 19.23 1.66 -23.16
CA LEU A 346 19.76 2.18 -24.42
C LEU A 346 20.62 1.15 -25.12
N HIS A 347 21.55 0.53 -24.38
CA HIS A 347 22.45 -0.46 -24.95
C HIS A 347 22.82 -1.55 -23.93
N TYR A 348 23.11 -2.75 -24.43
CA TYR A 348 23.65 -3.82 -23.62
C TYR A 348 25.14 -3.59 -23.32
N GLY A 349 25.57 -3.83 -22.08
CA GLY A 349 26.97 -3.70 -21.67
C GLY A 349 27.89 -4.62 -22.50
N LYS A 350 27.42 -5.85 -22.77
CA LYS A 350 28.13 -6.84 -23.59
C LYS A 350 28.49 -6.36 -24.99
N THR A 351 27.70 -5.46 -25.60
CA THR A 351 28.00 -4.88 -26.92
C THR A 351 29.27 -4.01 -26.90
N TYR A 352 29.66 -3.55 -25.72
CA TYR A 352 30.84 -2.72 -25.50
C TYR A 352 31.91 -3.43 -24.66
N ALA A 353 31.76 -4.73 -24.38
CA ALA A 353 32.72 -5.49 -23.59
C ALA A 353 34.15 -5.33 -24.14
N GLY A 354 35.08 -4.98 -23.26
CA GLY A 354 36.49 -4.78 -23.61
C GLY A 354 36.82 -3.46 -24.30
N LYS A 355 35.81 -2.66 -24.70
CA LYS A 355 36.00 -1.37 -25.37
C LYS A 355 36.27 -0.25 -24.37
N THR A 356 37.06 0.72 -24.81
CA THR A 356 37.33 1.96 -24.08
C THR A 356 36.23 2.97 -24.32
N VAL A 357 35.75 3.61 -23.25
CA VAL A 357 34.70 4.63 -23.28
C VAL A 357 35.19 5.91 -22.61
N THR A 358 34.74 7.05 -23.13
CA THR A 358 34.92 8.34 -22.49
C THR A 358 33.76 8.61 -21.53
N ILE A 359 34.04 9.34 -20.46
CA ILE A 359 33.09 9.68 -19.40
C ILE A 359 33.09 11.19 -19.21
N ASP A 360 31.91 11.77 -19.28
CA ASP A 360 31.68 13.22 -19.12
C ASP A 360 30.92 13.56 -17.81
N ASN A 361 30.45 12.55 -17.08
CA ASN A 361 29.70 12.75 -15.84
C ASN A 361 29.76 11.52 -14.91
N ILE A 362 29.77 11.78 -13.61
CA ILE A 362 29.65 10.79 -12.54
C ILE A 362 28.42 11.11 -11.70
N ALA A 363 27.73 10.08 -11.22
CA ALA A 363 26.57 10.25 -10.37
C ALA A 363 26.57 9.32 -9.16
N TYR A 364 26.18 9.88 -8.02
CA TYR A 364 26.03 9.16 -6.76
C TYR A 364 24.57 9.12 -6.35
N ARG A 365 24.02 7.90 -6.25
CA ARG A 365 22.67 7.67 -5.76
C ARG A 365 22.73 7.37 -4.27
N ASN A 366 21.88 8.00 -3.47
CA ASN A 366 21.86 7.79 -2.02
C ASN A 366 21.73 6.29 -1.66
N GLY A 367 22.62 5.83 -0.76
CA GLY A 367 22.69 4.44 -0.33
C GLY A 367 23.41 3.48 -1.29
N THR A 368 24.12 3.97 -2.31
CA THR A 368 25.04 3.15 -3.12
C THR A 368 26.49 3.58 -2.91
N LYS A 369 27.41 2.62 -2.73
CA LYS A 369 28.86 2.88 -2.61
C LYS A 369 29.54 3.11 -3.96
N THR A 370 29.06 2.43 -5.00
CA THR A 370 29.63 2.53 -6.35
C THR A 370 28.86 3.57 -7.16
N PRO A 371 29.55 4.52 -7.82
CA PRO A 371 28.90 5.53 -8.64
C PRO A 371 28.39 4.96 -9.96
N TYR A 372 27.62 5.78 -10.67
CA TYR A 372 27.26 5.57 -12.06
C TYR A 372 28.08 6.52 -12.93
N TYR A 373 28.34 6.13 -14.17
CA TYR A 373 29.08 6.93 -15.14
C TYR A 373 28.27 7.12 -16.42
N ARG A 374 28.30 8.34 -16.95
CA ARG A 374 27.72 8.65 -18.26
C ARG A 374 28.80 8.47 -19.30
N CYS A 375 28.60 7.50 -20.19
CA CYS A 375 29.61 7.06 -21.13
C CYS A 375 29.27 7.48 -22.56
N ALA A 376 30.32 7.73 -23.33
CA ALA A 376 30.29 7.83 -24.78
C ALA A 376 31.31 6.86 -25.40
N TYR A 377 30.98 6.36 -26.59
CA TYR A 377 31.85 5.52 -27.41
C TYR A 377 31.95 6.14 -28.80
N ASN A 378 33.17 6.34 -29.29
CA ASN A 378 33.45 7.05 -30.55
C ASN A 378 32.71 8.41 -30.65
N GLY A 379 32.78 9.21 -29.58
CA GLY A 379 32.13 10.52 -29.50
C GLY A 379 30.61 10.50 -29.31
N LYS A 380 29.94 9.34 -29.44
CA LYS A 380 28.49 9.22 -29.28
C LYS A 380 28.11 8.76 -27.88
N ARG A 381 27.21 9.49 -27.22
CA ARG A 381 26.66 9.10 -25.91
C ARG A 381 25.94 7.75 -26.00
N ILE A 382 26.32 6.81 -25.14
CA ILE A 382 25.71 5.48 -25.03
C ILE A 382 24.91 5.31 -23.73
N GLY A 383 25.04 6.22 -22.77
CA GLY A 383 24.16 6.29 -21.59
C GLY A 383 24.88 6.11 -20.26
N TRP A 384 24.10 5.92 -19.20
CA TRP A 384 24.55 5.71 -17.84
C TRP A 384 24.71 4.23 -17.53
N ILE A 385 25.83 3.85 -16.92
CA ILE A 385 26.11 2.49 -16.46
C ILE A 385 26.56 2.50 -15.00
N TYR A 386 26.25 1.44 -14.27
CA TYR A 386 26.77 1.23 -12.91
C TYR A 386 28.28 0.97 -12.97
N GLY A 387 29.06 1.68 -12.15
CA GLY A 387 30.53 1.65 -12.20
C GLY A 387 31.14 0.27 -12.00
N GLY A 388 30.43 -0.67 -11.37
CA GLY A 388 30.89 -2.05 -11.22
C GLY A 388 31.08 -2.81 -12.55
N ALA A 389 30.51 -2.32 -13.66
CA ALA A 389 30.71 -2.86 -15.00
C ALA A 389 31.88 -2.21 -15.77
N LEU A 390 32.51 -1.18 -15.19
CA LEU A 390 33.68 -0.53 -15.75
C LEU A 390 34.95 -0.91 -14.96
N ALA A 391 36.08 -0.68 -15.59
CA ALA A 391 37.41 -0.92 -15.06
C ALA A 391 38.33 0.26 -15.39
N VAL A 392 39.45 0.35 -14.67
CA VAL A 392 40.49 1.34 -14.95
C VAL A 392 41.03 1.09 -16.36
N HIS A 393 41.20 2.17 -17.14
CA HIS A 393 41.81 2.06 -18.46
C HIS A 393 43.30 1.73 -18.31
N VAL A 394 43.75 0.72 -19.07
CA VAL A 394 45.14 0.25 -19.09
C VAL A 394 45.68 0.34 -20.52
N SER A 395 46.78 1.07 -20.69
CA SER A 395 47.55 1.09 -21.94
C SER A 395 48.77 0.19 -21.83
N TYR A 396 49.13 -0.46 -22.93
CA TYR A 396 50.23 -1.41 -23.01
C TYR A 396 51.30 -0.91 -23.97
N GLN A 397 52.56 -1.19 -23.66
CA GLN A 397 53.69 -0.89 -24.52
C GLN A 397 54.62 -2.10 -24.53
N THR A 398 55.00 -2.55 -25.73
CA THR A 398 55.99 -3.60 -25.91
C THR A 398 57.38 -3.07 -25.59
N ILE A 399 58.12 -3.83 -24.79
CA ILE A 399 59.48 -3.53 -24.39
C ILE A 399 60.32 -4.82 -24.44
N ASN A 400 61.63 -4.70 -24.32
CA ASN A 400 62.50 -5.85 -24.09
C ASN A 400 63.48 -5.47 -22.98
N LYS A 401 63.26 -6.01 -21.78
CA LYS A 401 64.10 -5.74 -20.60
C LYS A 401 64.30 -7.02 -19.79
N THR A 402 65.37 -7.01 -19.01
CA THR A 402 65.62 -8.01 -17.97
C THR A 402 65.74 -7.27 -16.65
N MET A 403 65.01 -7.71 -15.63
CA MET A 403 65.03 -7.13 -14.29
C MET A 403 65.12 -8.24 -13.24
N THR A 404 65.53 -7.90 -12.03
CA THR A 404 65.58 -8.83 -10.90
C THR A 404 64.35 -8.64 -10.02
N VAL A 405 63.71 -9.74 -9.62
CA VAL A 405 62.60 -9.69 -8.65
C VAL A 405 63.14 -9.40 -7.25
N ILE A 406 62.58 -8.37 -6.61
CA ILE A 406 62.96 -7.95 -5.26
C ILE A 406 61.80 -8.19 -4.28
N PRO A 407 62.08 -8.42 -2.99
CA PRO A 407 61.04 -8.69 -1.99
C PRO A 407 60.17 -7.46 -1.75
N VAL A 408 58.90 -7.52 -2.17
CA VAL A 408 57.86 -6.54 -1.81
C VAL A 408 56.56 -7.26 -1.49
N THR A 409 56.19 -7.25 -0.22
CA THR A 409 55.03 -7.99 0.29
C THR A 409 53.74 -7.63 -0.44
N GLY A 410 53.04 -8.65 -0.94
CA GLY A 410 51.71 -8.51 -1.54
C GLY A 410 51.71 -8.14 -3.02
N HIS A 411 52.88 -8.13 -3.67
CA HIS A 411 53.00 -7.91 -5.11
C HIS A 411 53.24 -9.23 -5.85
N ASP A 412 52.24 -10.11 -5.75
CA ASP A 412 52.20 -11.40 -6.44
C ASP A 412 52.17 -11.27 -7.97
N PHE A 413 52.50 -12.35 -8.67
CA PHE A 413 52.31 -12.44 -10.11
C PHE A 413 50.86 -12.80 -10.44
N LEU A 414 50.25 -12.02 -11.33
CA LEU A 414 48.83 -12.07 -11.65
C LEU A 414 48.60 -12.38 -13.13
N ASN A 415 47.48 -13.01 -13.49
CA ASN A 415 47.14 -13.25 -14.89
C ASN A 415 46.88 -11.96 -15.69
N HIS A 416 46.47 -10.89 -15.00
CA HIS A 416 46.25 -9.56 -15.59
C HIS A 416 46.56 -8.47 -14.56
N VAL A 417 46.75 -7.25 -15.07
CA VAL A 417 46.89 -6.03 -14.26
C VAL A 417 45.65 -5.85 -13.36
N THR A 418 45.87 -5.51 -12.08
CA THR A 418 44.79 -5.27 -11.11
C THR A 418 43.87 -4.13 -11.57
N ALA A 419 42.59 -4.21 -11.20
CA ALA A 419 41.55 -3.24 -11.57
C ALA A 419 41.32 -3.03 -13.09
N SER A 420 41.98 -3.82 -13.95
CA SER A 420 41.77 -3.82 -15.41
C SER A 420 40.42 -4.43 -15.79
N LYS A 421 40.12 -4.42 -17.09
CA LYS A 421 38.85 -4.94 -17.64
C LYS A 421 38.66 -6.46 -17.51
N TYR A 422 39.68 -7.19 -17.06
CA TYR A 422 39.69 -8.65 -16.92
C TYR A 422 39.48 -9.11 -15.47
N THR A 423 39.10 -10.38 -15.31
CA THR A 423 39.08 -11.04 -14.00
C THR A 423 40.51 -11.39 -13.60
N VAL A 424 40.95 -10.83 -12.47
CA VAL A 424 42.31 -10.99 -11.95
C VAL A 424 42.37 -12.16 -10.99
N LYS A 425 43.39 -13.01 -11.17
CA LYS A 425 43.72 -14.16 -10.34
C LYS A 425 45.23 -14.20 -10.14
N ARG A 426 45.66 -14.65 -8.97
CA ARG A 426 47.07 -14.94 -8.70
C ARG A 426 47.50 -16.18 -9.48
N LEU A 427 48.68 -16.09 -10.09
CA LEU A 427 49.37 -17.21 -10.73
C LEU A 427 50.47 -17.74 -9.81
N HIS A 428 51.31 -16.85 -9.28
CA HIS A 428 52.44 -17.21 -8.42
C HIS A 428 52.62 -16.19 -7.30
N LEU A 429 53.17 -16.63 -6.18
CA LEU A 429 53.65 -15.74 -5.13
C LEU A 429 54.94 -15.04 -5.60
N GLU A 430 55.15 -13.81 -5.13
CA GLU A 430 56.39 -13.08 -5.38
C GLU A 430 57.62 -13.82 -4.80
N ASN A 431 57.44 -14.44 -3.64
CA ASN A 431 58.50 -15.15 -2.92
C ASN A 431 59.11 -16.33 -3.69
N GLU A 432 58.36 -16.92 -4.64
CA GLU A 432 58.86 -18.01 -5.49
C GLU A 432 59.98 -17.55 -6.45
N TYR A 433 60.08 -16.24 -6.70
CA TYR A 433 60.97 -15.68 -7.71
C TYR A 433 61.95 -14.62 -7.20
N ILE A 434 61.98 -14.33 -5.90
CA ILE A 434 62.94 -13.36 -5.32
C ILE A 434 64.38 -13.71 -5.72
N GLY A 435 65.12 -12.69 -6.17
CA GLY A 435 66.51 -12.80 -6.61
C GLY A 435 66.69 -13.37 -8.02
N LYS A 436 65.62 -13.90 -8.64
CA LYS A 436 65.68 -14.42 -10.01
C LYS A 436 65.61 -13.27 -11.02
N LYS A 437 66.33 -13.41 -12.13
CA LYS A 437 66.22 -12.53 -13.30
C LYS A 437 65.04 -12.98 -14.15
N VAL A 438 64.17 -12.03 -14.48
CA VAL A 438 63.01 -12.25 -15.35
C VAL A 438 63.14 -11.39 -16.58
N THR A 439 62.69 -11.93 -17.71
CA THR A 439 62.58 -11.18 -18.97
C THR A 439 61.19 -10.54 -19.04
N ILE A 440 61.12 -9.37 -19.65
CA ILE A 440 59.91 -8.55 -19.70
C ILE A 440 59.67 -8.13 -21.14
N ASP A 441 58.48 -8.46 -21.64
CA ASP A 441 58.10 -8.15 -23.02
C ASP A 441 57.06 -7.01 -23.13
N ASN A 442 56.39 -6.68 -22.03
CA ASN A 442 55.40 -5.61 -21.97
C ASN A 442 55.37 -4.89 -20.63
N ILE A 443 55.08 -3.60 -20.72
CA ILE A 443 54.74 -2.71 -19.61
C ILE A 443 53.29 -2.25 -19.76
N ALA A 444 52.57 -2.17 -18.66
CA ALA A 444 51.20 -1.71 -18.60
C ALA A 444 51.04 -0.52 -17.67
N TYR A 445 50.43 0.55 -18.17
CA TYR A 445 50.17 1.78 -17.45
C TYR A 445 48.69 1.88 -17.12
N ARG A 446 48.40 1.99 -15.83
CA ARG A 446 47.07 2.28 -15.31
C ARG A 446 46.90 3.78 -15.18
N THR A 447 45.73 4.28 -15.57
CA THR A 447 45.43 5.73 -15.51
C THR A 447 45.33 6.32 -14.09
N ASP A 448 45.30 5.49 -13.05
CA ASP A 448 45.10 5.91 -11.65
C ASP A 448 46.33 5.72 -10.75
N VAL A 449 47.43 5.16 -11.26
CA VAL A 449 48.68 4.96 -10.51
C VAL A 449 49.90 5.27 -11.38
N LYS A 450 50.97 5.77 -10.77
CA LYS A 450 52.20 6.13 -11.51
C LYS A 450 53.08 4.91 -11.82
N THR A 451 53.16 3.95 -10.90
CA THR A 451 54.00 2.77 -11.06
C THR A 451 53.33 1.79 -12.02
N PRO A 452 54.04 1.35 -13.07
CA PRO A 452 53.48 0.44 -14.06
C PRO A 452 53.45 -1.01 -13.55
N TYR A 453 52.82 -1.87 -14.33
CA TYR A 453 52.93 -3.32 -14.22
C TYR A 453 53.80 -3.87 -15.34
N TYR A 454 54.47 -5.00 -15.10
CA TYR A 454 55.33 -5.66 -16.09
C TYR A 454 54.89 -7.10 -16.29
N ARG A 455 54.84 -7.55 -17.55
CA ARG A 455 54.61 -8.95 -17.88
C ARG A 455 55.94 -9.68 -17.92
N CYS A 456 56.11 -10.63 -17.01
CA CYS A 456 57.37 -11.29 -16.75
C CYS A 456 57.37 -12.73 -17.27
N TYR A 457 58.55 -13.16 -17.71
CA TYR A 457 58.87 -14.52 -18.12
C TYR A 457 60.09 -15.02 -17.36
N TYR A 458 60.03 -16.27 -16.93
CA TYR A 458 61.14 -16.99 -16.30
C TYR A 458 61.34 -18.32 -17.03
N ASP A 459 62.59 -18.63 -17.42
CA ASP A 459 62.94 -19.80 -18.25
C ASP A 459 62.05 -19.95 -19.50
N GLY A 460 61.76 -18.84 -20.16
CA GLY A 460 60.94 -18.79 -21.38
C GLY A 460 59.43 -18.96 -21.17
N LYS A 461 58.95 -19.11 -19.94
CA LYS A 461 57.52 -19.26 -19.61
C LYS A 461 56.95 -17.99 -18.98
N GLU A 462 55.74 -17.59 -19.39
CA GLU A 462 55.04 -16.47 -18.77
C GLU A 462 54.70 -16.82 -17.32
N ILE A 463 55.15 -15.99 -16.38
CA ILE A 463 54.82 -16.12 -14.95
C ILE A 463 53.77 -15.09 -14.50
N GLY A 464 53.49 -14.08 -15.33
CA GLY A 464 52.37 -13.16 -15.17
C GLY A 464 52.77 -11.69 -15.05
N TRP A 465 51.79 -10.86 -14.69
CA TRP A 465 51.93 -9.43 -14.42
C TRP A 465 52.28 -9.17 -12.96
N ILE A 466 53.31 -8.37 -12.72
CA ILE A 466 53.71 -7.93 -11.38
C ILE A 466 53.77 -6.41 -11.29
N TYR A 467 53.52 -5.85 -10.11
CA TYR A 467 53.63 -4.41 -9.89
C TYR A 467 55.10 -3.97 -9.91
N GLY A 468 55.39 -2.88 -10.60
CA GLY A 468 56.75 -2.48 -10.94
C GLY A 468 57.67 -2.19 -9.76
N SER A 469 57.15 -1.95 -8.56
CA SER A 469 57.98 -1.77 -7.37
C SER A 469 58.63 -3.08 -6.89
N ALA A 470 58.20 -4.24 -7.38
CA ALA A 470 58.80 -5.54 -7.08
C ALA A 470 59.94 -5.94 -8.05
N LEU A 471 60.40 -5.00 -8.89
CA LEU A 471 61.46 -5.23 -9.87
C LEU A 471 62.55 -4.15 -9.76
N LYS A 472 63.81 -4.57 -9.89
CA LYS A 472 65.00 -3.67 -9.92
C LYS A 472 65.91 -3.95 -11.10
#